data_AF-A0A1B6HDK9-F1
#
_entry.id   AF-A0A1B6HDK9-F1
#
_cell.length_a   1.000
_cell.length_b   1.000
_cell.length_c   1.000
_cell.angle_alpha   90.00
_cell.angle_beta   90.00
_cell.angle_gamma   90.00
#
_symmetry.space_group_name_H-M   'P 1'
#
loop_
_entity.id
_entity.type
_entity.pdbx_description
1 polymer ?
#
loop_
_entity_poly.entity_id
_entity_poly.type
_entity_poly.pdbx_seq_one_letter_code
_entity_poly.pdbx_strand_id
1 'polypeptide(L)'
;MVEGVHIFFKITLIVFLSQSPTSARNEGHDLVNLDKKIYFIIMRPSKDKGGRKLLQYMETFLQILVNLEEKVRSCMYSARNAVQYILKKIPQGPLFVVPPVDPDLCLEVFGWNTDNLTQFLHFINRTNFLWPTFKYEARTLLSANLSSNKYKMP
;
A
#
# COMPACT_ATOMS: atom_id res chain seq x y z
N MET A 1 34.29 17.22 -11.82
CA MET A 1 33.49 17.35 -10.58
C MET A 1 32.04 17.76 -10.87
N VAL A 2 31.38 17.22 -11.90
CA VAL A 2 30.03 17.67 -12.30
C VAL A 2 28.99 16.54 -12.23
N GLU A 3 29.41 15.27 -12.34
CA GLU A 3 28.49 14.11 -12.33
C GLU A 3 27.89 13.78 -10.95
N GLY A 4 28.65 13.98 -9.87
CA GLY A 4 28.18 13.69 -8.50
C GLY A 4 27.02 14.59 -8.06
N VAL A 5 26.98 15.84 -8.54
CA VAL A 5 25.94 16.82 -8.20
C VAL A 5 24.62 16.43 -8.88
N HIS A 6 24.65 15.92 -10.11
CA HIS A 6 23.45 15.49 -10.82
C HIS A 6 22.79 14.25 -10.21
N ILE A 7 23.59 13.31 -9.70
CA ILE A 7 23.06 12.11 -9.03
C ILE A 7 22.43 12.49 -7.69
N PHE A 8 23.10 13.32 -6.89
CA PHE A 8 22.53 13.84 -5.64
C PHE A 8 21.26 14.64 -5.89
N PHE A 9 21.24 15.52 -6.90
CA PHE A 9 20.06 16.30 -7.24
C PHE A 9 18.87 15.41 -7.66
N LYS A 10 19.11 14.33 -8.42
CA LYS A 10 18.07 13.37 -8.80
C LYS A 10 17.51 12.61 -7.60
N ILE A 11 18.36 12.17 -6.66
CA ILE A 11 17.93 11.46 -5.45
C ILE A 11 17.12 12.40 -4.56
N THR A 12 17.60 13.63 -4.33
CA THR A 12 16.89 14.62 -3.52
C THR A 12 15.56 15.05 -4.15
N LEU A 13 15.49 15.13 -5.48
CA LEU A 13 14.25 15.45 -6.20
C LEU A 13 13.21 14.32 -6.09
N ILE A 14 13.62 13.05 -6.11
CA ILE A 14 12.73 11.90 -5.88
C ILE A 14 12.18 11.90 -4.45
N VAL A 15 13.01 12.27 -3.47
CA VAL A 15 12.59 12.43 -2.06
C VAL A 15 11.66 13.63 -1.88
N PHE A 16 11.83 14.72 -2.63
CA PHE A 16 10.94 15.88 -2.58
C PHE A 16 9.60 15.63 -3.30
N LEU A 17 9.59 14.91 -4.42
CA LEU A 17 8.37 14.61 -5.18
C LEU A 17 7.46 13.61 -4.46
N SER A 18 8.01 12.72 -3.63
CA SER A 18 7.25 11.80 -2.78
C SER A 18 6.60 12.49 -1.55
N GLN A 19 6.96 13.75 -1.27
CA GLN A 19 6.41 14.55 -0.17
C GLN A 19 5.30 15.54 -0.60
N SER A 20 4.97 15.60 -1.89
CA SER A 20 3.87 16.44 -2.39
C SER A 20 2.50 15.96 -1.86
N PRO A 21 1.59 16.88 -1.45
CA PRO A 21 0.23 16.53 -1.04
C PRO A 21 -0.61 15.90 -2.17
N THR A 22 -0.24 16.14 -3.43
CA THR A 22 -0.83 15.47 -4.60
C THR A 22 -0.38 14.01 -4.70
N SER A 23 0.87 13.70 -4.30
CA SER A 23 1.41 12.33 -4.24
C SER A 23 0.61 11.47 -3.26
N ALA A 24 0.34 11.97 -2.06
CA ALA A 24 -0.37 11.20 -1.04
C ALA A 24 -1.83 10.89 -1.43
N ARG A 25 -2.54 11.81 -2.09
CA ARG A 25 -3.89 11.53 -2.61
C ARG A 25 -3.87 10.43 -3.67
N ASN A 26 -2.83 10.41 -4.52
CA ASN A 26 -2.65 9.34 -5.49
C ASN A 26 -2.33 8.01 -4.80
N GLU A 27 -1.45 8.01 -3.79
CA GLU A 27 -1.09 6.81 -3.01
C GLU A 27 -2.32 6.10 -2.41
N GLY A 28 -3.25 6.86 -1.81
CA GLY A 28 -4.48 6.27 -1.27
C GLY A 28 -5.39 5.66 -2.33
N HIS A 29 -5.46 6.29 -3.51
CA HIS A 29 -6.26 5.80 -4.62
C HIS A 29 -5.60 4.58 -5.30
N ASP A 30 -4.28 4.62 -5.44
CA ASP A 30 -3.46 3.56 -6.02
C ASP A 30 -3.50 2.30 -5.17
N LEU A 31 -3.38 2.44 -3.84
CA LEU A 31 -3.47 1.31 -2.90
C LEU A 31 -4.82 0.59 -3.00
N VAL A 32 -5.93 1.33 -3.02
CA VAL A 32 -7.29 0.75 -3.18
C VAL A 32 -7.48 0.14 -4.57
N ASN A 33 -6.91 0.73 -5.61
CA ASN A 33 -6.98 0.19 -6.97
C ASN A 33 -6.17 -1.11 -7.10
N LEU A 34 -4.98 -1.15 -6.51
CA LEU A 34 -4.13 -2.34 -6.47
C LEU A 34 -4.82 -3.47 -5.71
N ASP A 35 -5.39 -3.19 -4.54
CA ASP A 35 -6.16 -4.17 -3.75
C ASP A 35 -7.22 -4.88 -4.60
N LYS A 36 -8.02 -4.12 -5.34
CA LYS A 36 -9.04 -4.66 -6.25
C LYS A 36 -8.45 -5.50 -7.39
N LYS A 37 -7.35 -5.05 -8.00
CA LYS A 37 -6.68 -5.78 -9.08
C LYS A 37 -6.12 -7.11 -8.58
N ILE A 38 -5.44 -7.10 -7.44
CA ILE A 38 -4.87 -8.29 -6.80
C ILE A 38 -6.01 -9.27 -6.46
N TYR A 39 -7.05 -8.79 -5.77
CA TYR A 39 -8.22 -9.59 -5.42
C TYR A 39 -8.87 -10.23 -6.65
N PHE A 40 -9.05 -9.47 -7.73
CA PHE A 40 -9.64 -9.99 -8.97
C PHE A 40 -8.79 -11.11 -9.60
N ILE A 41 -7.46 -10.97 -9.61
CA ILE A 41 -6.56 -12.00 -10.17
C ILE A 41 -6.59 -13.26 -9.31
N ILE A 42 -6.60 -13.13 -7.97
CA ILE A 42 -6.69 -14.28 -7.06
C ILE A 42 -8.01 -15.02 -7.22
N MET A 43 -9.13 -14.28 -7.30
CA MET A 43 -10.47 -14.86 -7.40
C MET A 43 -10.79 -15.45 -8.78
N ARG A 44 -10.06 -15.05 -9.82
CA ARG A 44 -10.24 -15.52 -11.21
C ARG A 44 -8.88 -15.82 -11.84
N PRO A 45 -8.20 -16.87 -11.35
CA PRO A 45 -6.87 -17.19 -11.84
C PRO A 45 -6.98 -17.69 -13.29
N SER A 46 -6.06 -17.25 -14.15
CA SER A 46 -6.01 -17.64 -15.56
C SER A 46 -4.58 -17.99 -15.98
N LYS A 47 -4.46 -18.99 -16.87
CA LYS A 47 -3.17 -19.53 -17.37
C LYS A 47 -2.29 -18.50 -18.07
N ASP A 48 -2.85 -17.38 -18.53
CA ASP A 48 -2.13 -16.37 -19.28
C ASP A 48 -1.84 -15.11 -18.44
N LYS A 49 -0.56 -14.96 -18.06
CA LYS A 49 0.10 -13.69 -17.68
C LYS A 49 -0.35 -13.02 -16.37
N GLY A 50 -1.32 -13.57 -15.65
CA GLY A 50 -1.80 -13.04 -14.37
C GLY A 50 -0.75 -13.12 -13.25
N GLY A 51 -0.03 -14.23 -13.16
CA GLY A 51 0.86 -14.54 -12.02
C GLY A 51 2.02 -13.56 -11.82
N ARG A 52 2.77 -13.22 -12.87
CA ARG A 52 3.87 -12.24 -12.74
C ARG A 52 3.36 -10.84 -12.34
N LYS A 53 2.25 -10.40 -12.97
CA LYS A 53 1.64 -9.10 -12.64
C LYS A 53 1.07 -9.08 -11.22
N LEU A 54 0.55 -10.20 -10.74
CA LEU A 54 0.06 -10.36 -9.38
C LEU A 54 1.16 -10.04 -8.36
N LEU A 55 2.33 -10.68 -8.49
CA LEU A 55 3.47 -10.43 -7.61
C LEU A 55 3.92 -8.96 -7.65
N GLN A 56 4.00 -8.36 -8.84
CA GLN A 56 4.34 -6.93 -9.00
C GLN A 56 3.33 -6.00 -8.34
N TYR A 57 2.04 -6.28 -8.49
CA TYR A 57 0.99 -5.48 -7.84
C TYR A 57 1.04 -5.60 -6.32
N MET A 58 1.30 -6.80 -5.78
CA MET A 58 1.42 -7.01 -4.34
C MET A 58 2.66 -6.35 -3.75
N GLU A 59 3.80 -6.39 -4.46
CA GLU A 59 5.01 -5.68 -4.08
C GLU A 59 4.76 -4.16 -4.03
N THR A 60 4.15 -3.61 -5.09
CA THR A 60 3.83 -2.17 -5.15
C THR A 60 2.82 -1.77 -4.08
N PHE A 61 1.82 -2.63 -3.82
CA PHE A 61 0.85 -2.42 -2.74
C PHE A 61 1.56 -2.31 -1.38
N LEU A 62 2.46 -3.24 -1.08
CA LEU A 62 3.23 -3.23 0.17
C LEU A 62 4.13 -2.01 0.28
N GLN A 63 4.80 -1.61 -0.80
CA GLN A 63 5.65 -0.43 -0.81
C GLN A 63 4.86 0.84 -0.51
N ILE A 64 3.68 1.01 -1.11
CA ILE A 64 2.79 2.14 -0.82
C ILE A 64 2.29 2.07 0.61
N LEU A 65 1.90 0.88 1.11
CA LEU A 65 1.40 0.71 2.47
C LEU A 65 2.47 1.08 3.51
N VAL A 66 3.72 0.63 3.33
CA VAL A 66 4.85 0.95 4.21
C VAL A 66 5.13 2.45 4.19
N ASN A 67 5.20 3.07 3.01
CA ASN A 67 5.44 4.51 2.90
C ASN A 67 4.33 5.33 3.57
N LEU A 68 3.07 4.91 3.42
CA LEU A 68 1.94 5.57 4.08
C LEU A 68 1.97 5.36 5.60
N GLU A 69 2.31 4.17 6.08
CA GLU A 69 2.47 3.91 7.53
C GLU A 69 3.55 4.81 8.14
N GLU A 70 4.70 4.96 7.48
CA GLU A 70 5.76 5.85 7.94
C GLU A 70 5.29 7.31 7.99
N LYS A 71 4.66 7.81 6.91
CA LYS A 71 4.11 9.17 6.86
C LYS A 71 3.08 9.42 7.97
N VAL A 72 2.25 8.42 8.27
CA VAL A 72 1.21 8.51 9.30
C VAL A 72 1.85 8.52 10.69
N ARG A 73 2.82 7.65 10.96
CA ARG A 73 3.57 7.59 12.22
C ARG A 73 4.36 8.87 12.49
N SER A 74 4.88 9.51 11.44
CA SER A 74 5.52 10.83 11.50
C SER A 74 4.51 12.00 11.52
N CYS A 75 3.21 11.73 11.66
CA CYS A 75 2.15 12.72 11.69
C CYS A 75 2.13 13.69 10.49
N MET A 76 2.57 13.24 9.31
CA MET A 76 2.62 14.08 8.12
C MET A 76 1.21 14.43 7.64
N TYR A 77 0.90 15.72 7.60
CA TYR A 77 -0.44 16.20 7.23
C TYR A 77 -0.87 15.78 5.82
N SER A 78 0.10 15.64 4.90
CA SER A 78 -0.15 15.18 3.52
C SER A 78 -0.77 13.79 3.45
N ALA A 79 -0.49 12.89 4.41
CA ALA A 79 -1.05 11.54 4.44
C ALA A 79 -2.55 11.50 4.76
N ARG A 80 -3.09 12.56 5.38
CA ARG A 80 -4.45 12.59 5.96
C ARG A 80 -5.55 12.23 4.94
N ASN A 81 -5.49 12.81 3.75
CA ASN A 81 -6.48 12.55 2.70
C ASN A 81 -6.38 11.10 2.19
N ALA A 82 -5.17 10.56 2.12
CA ALA A 82 -4.90 9.19 1.70
C ALA A 82 -5.50 8.19 2.70
N VAL A 83 -5.17 8.33 4.00
CA VAL A 83 -5.71 7.43 5.04
C VAL A 83 -7.22 7.54 5.18
N GLN A 84 -7.79 8.74 5.10
CA GLN A 84 -9.24 8.90 5.15
C GLN A 84 -9.93 8.19 3.97
N TYR A 85 -9.35 8.29 2.76
CA TYR A 85 -9.87 7.59 1.60
C TYR A 85 -9.75 6.06 1.73
N ILE A 86 -8.59 5.57 2.16
CA ILE A 86 -8.33 4.13 2.38
C ILE A 86 -9.31 3.55 3.40
N LEU A 87 -9.41 4.15 4.60
CA LEU A 87 -10.29 3.67 5.66
C LEU A 87 -11.78 3.75 5.29
N LYS A 88 -12.16 4.66 4.39
CA LYS A 88 -13.51 4.72 3.83
C LYS A 88 -13.78 3.59 2.81
N LYS A 89 -12.80 3.22 2.00
CA LYS A 89 -12.97 2.26 0.89
C LYS A 89 -12.73 0.81 1.28
N ILE A 90 -11.77 0.55 2.18
CA ILE A 90 -11.42 -0.78 2.67
C ILE A 90 -11.37 -0.80 4.21
N PRO A 91 -12.49 -0.55 4.90
CA PRO A 91 -12.52 -0.37 6.36
C PRO A 91 -12.10 -1.62 7.16
N GLN A 92 -12.32 -2.81 6.60
CA GLN A 92 -12.00 -4.08 7.23
C GLN A 92 -10.58 -4.54 6.90
N GLY A 93 -10.05 -4.16 5.74
CA GLY A 93 -8.72 -4.54 5.30
C GLY A 93 -8.65 -4.72 3.79
N PRO A 94 -7.43 -4.99 3.27
CA PRO A 94 -7.24 -5.34 1.88
C PRO A 94 -8.07 -6.58 1.56
N LEU A 95 -8.86 -6.55 0.49
CA LEU A 95 -9.72 -7.65 0.09
C LEU A 95 -8.93 -8.89 -0.28
N PHE A 96 -7.71 -8.73 -0.84
CA PHE A 96 -6.93 -9.84 -1.37
C PHE A 96 -6.38 -10.80 -0.30
N VAL A 97 -6.36 -10.43 0.98
CA VAL A 97 -5.90 -11.31 2.08
C VAL A 97 -7.03 -12.17 2.67
N VAL A 98 -8.28 -11.97 2.23
CA VAL A 98 -9.46 -12.68 2.73
C VAL A 98 -9.69 -14.04 2.06
N PRO A 99 -9.57 -14.18 0.72
CA PRO A 99 -9.77 -15.47 0.06
C PRO A 99 -8.80 -16.53 0.58
N PRO A 100 -9.25 -17.80 0.71
CA PRO A 100 -8.34 -18.90 0.96
C PRO A 100 -7.38 -19.05 -0.23
N VAL A 101 -6.09 -19.17 0.08
CA VAL A 101 -5.06 -19.45 -0.92
C VAL A 101 -4.91 -20.95 -1.05
N ASP A 102 -5.14 -21.48 -2.25
CA ASP A 102 -4.80 -22.85 -2.62
C ASP A 102 -3.41 -22.84 -3.29
N PRO A 103 -2.35 -23.35 -2.62
CA PRO A 103 -0.99 -23.32 -3.14
C PRO A 103 -0.82 -24.12 -4.43
N ASP A 104 -1.48 -25.28 -4.53
CA ASP A 104 -1.34 -26.20 -5.66
C ASP A 104 -2.02 -25.60 -6.90
N LEU A 105 -3.21 -25.02 -6.71
CA LEU A 105 -3.90 -24.26 -7.74
C LEU A 105 -3.07 -23.04 -8.21
N CYS A 106 -2.36 -22.37 -7.30
CA CYS A 106 -1.49 -21.25 -7.67
C CYS A 106 -0.31 -21.70 -8.55
N LEU A 107 0.32 -22.83 -8.23
CA LEU A 107 1.40 -23.40 -9.04
C LEU A 107 0.91 -23.76 -10.44
N GLU A 108 -0.24 -24.44 -10.52
CA GLU A 108 -0.80 -24.90 -11.80
C GLU A 108 -1.33 -23.74 -12.65
N VAL A 109 -2.18 -22.89 -12.08
CA VAL A 109 -2.92 -21.87 -12.85
C VAL A 109 -2.05 -20.67 -13.18
N PHE A 110 -1.11 -20.28 -12.32
CA PHE A 110 -0.19 -19.18 -12.62
C PHE A 110 1.12 -19.63 -13.29
N GLY A 111 1.33 -20.94 -13.46
CA GLY A 111 2.59 -21.49 -13.98
C GLY A 111 3.77 -21.09 -13.10
N TRP A 112 3.57 -21.05 -11.79
CA TRP A 112 4.57 -20.63 -10.82
C TRP A 112 5.50 -21.78 -10.45
N ASN A 113 6.73 -21.41 -10.07
CA ASN A 113 7.61 -22.28 -9.30
C ASN A 113 7.41 -22.03 -7.80
N THR A 114 8.09 -22.82 -6.98
CA THR A 114 8.04 -22.69 -5.52
C THR A 114 8.45 -21.29 -5.03
N ASP A 115 9.44 -20.65 -5.67
CA ASP A 115 9.91 -19.31 -5.27
C ASP A 115 8.81 -18.25 -5.40
N ASN A 116 8.08 -18.25 -6.52
CA ASN A 116 6.96 -17.35 -6.75
C ASN A 116 5.84 -17.56 -5.72
N LEU A 117 5.54 -18.82 -5.39
CA LEU A 117 4.55 -19.15 -4.37
C LEU A 117 5.01 -18.68 -2.98
N THR A 118 6.28 -18.89 -2.62
CA THR A 118 6.86 -18.38 -1.37
C THR A 118 6.76 -16.86 -1.30
N GLN A 119 7.08 -16.15 -2.40
CA GLN A 119 6.98 -14.70 -2.48
C GLN A 119 5.52 -14.22 -2.31
N PHE A 120 4.57 -14.89 -2.97
CA PHE A 120 3.15 -14.60 -2.84
C PHE A 120 2.66 -14.74 -1.39
N LEU A 121 2.97 -15.86 -0.73
CA LEU A 121 2.60 -16.09 0.67
C LEU A 121 3.29 -15.10 1.61
N HIS A 122 4.56 -14.76 1.33
CA HIS A 122 5.28 -13.72 2.07
C HIS A 122 4.54 -12.37 2.01
N PHE A 123 4.07 -11.96 0.83
CA PHE A 123 3.34 -10.71 0.67
C PHE A 123 2.00 -10.68 1.42
N ILE A 124 1.26 -11.80 1.42
CA ILE A 124 0.02 -11.93 2.20
C ILE A 124 0.32 -11.79 3.69
N ASN A 125 1.29 -12.55 4.19
CA ASN A 125 1.68 -12.52 5.60
C ASN A 125 2.15 -11.13 6.04
N ARG A 126 2.97 -10.48 5.20
CA ARG A 126 3.45 -9.12 5.47
C ARG A 126 2.30 -8.12 5.53
N THR A 127 1.32 -8.24 4.64
CA THR A 127 0.13 -7.39 4.62
C THR A 127 -0.72 -7.59 5.87
N ASN A 128 -0.99 -8.84 6.25
CA ASN A 128 -1.74 -9.19 7.46
C ASN A 128 -1.08 -8.66 8.74
N PHE A 129 0.26 -8.62 8.76
CA PHE A 129 1.01 -8.05 9.88
C PHE A 129 0.99 -6.51 9.90
N LEU A 130 1.17 -5.86 8.75
CA LEU A 130 1.28 -4.40 8.66
C LEU A 130 -0.07 -3.68 8.81
N TRP A 131 -1.15 -4.29 8.32
CA TRP A 131 -2.43 -3.62 8.22
C TRP A 131 -3.02 -3.17 9.58
N PRO A 132 -3.02 -3.98 10.64
CA PRO A 132 -3.52 -3.56 11.96
C PRO A 132 -2.78 -2.33 12.50
N THR A 133 -1.44 -2.31 12.37
CA THR A 133 -0.59 -1.19 12.80
C THR A 133 -0.92 0.06 12.01
N PHE A 134 -0.94 -0.03 10.67
CA PHE A 134 -1.33 1.09 9.81
C PHE A 134 -2.70 1.65 10.18
N LYS A 135 -3.70 0.78 10.39
CA LYS A 135 -5.07 1.18 10.74
C LYS A 135 -5.14 1.88 12.10
N TYR A 136 -4.36 1.43 13.08
CA TYR A 136 -4.25 2.07 14.38
C TYR A 136 -3.67 3.49 14.24
N GLU A 137 -2.50 3.61 13.63
CA GLU A 137 -1.81 4.89 13.44
C GLU A 137 -2.64 5.88 12.62
N ALA A 138 -3.31 5.39 11.57
CA ALA A 138 -4.18 6.20 10.72
C ALA A 138 -5.35 6.81 11.52
N ARG A 139 -5.93 6.06 12.46
CA ARG A 139 -7.00 6.56 13.33
C ARG A 139 -6.49 7.60 14.30
N THR A 140 -5.29 7.41 14.87
CA THR A 140 -4.63 8.38 15.75
C THR A 140 -4.35 9.69 15.01
N LEU A 141 -3.81 9.63 13.80
CA LEU A 141 -3.57 10.82 12.96
C LEU A 141 -4.86 11.60 12.67
N LEU A 142 -5.96 10.88 12.38
CA LEU A 142 -7.24 11.50 12.08
C LEU A 142 -7.88 12.14 13.32
N SER A 143 -7.73 11.52 14.51
CA SER A 143 -8.30 12.01 15.77
C SER A 143 -7.55 13.17 16.40
N ALA A 144 -6.23 13.29 16.17
CA ALA A 144 -5.36 14.33 16.75
C ALA A 144 -5.75 15.79 16.41
N ASN A 145 -6.68 16.02 15.46
CA ASN A 145 -7.19 17.36 15.12
C ASN A 145 -8.62 17.65 15.61
N LEU A 146 -9.33 16.67 16.18
CA LEU A 146 -10.61 16.93 16.86
C LEU A 146 -10.38 17.62 18.22
N SER A 147 -9.18 17.52 18.78
CA SER A 147 -8.79 18.17 20.04
C SER A 147 -8.36 19.64 19.87
N SER A 148 -7.84 20.06 18.71
CA SER A 148 -7.39 21.45 18.51
C SER A 148 -8.52 22.42 18.17
N ASN A 149 -9.67 21.92 17.69
CA ASN A 149 -10.84 22.74 17.37
C ASN A 149 -11.75 23.03 18.58
N LYS A 150 -11.42 22.50 19.78
CA LYS A 150 -12.16 22.78 21.01
C LYS A 150 -11.89 24.16 21.63
N TYR A 151 -10.91 24.91 21.10
CA TYR A 151 -10.54 26.25 21.59
C TYR A 151 -10.80 27.38 20.58
N LYS A 152 -11.53 27.12 19.49
CA LYS A 152 -12.11 28.17 18.66
C LYS A 152 -13.61 28.21 18.89
N MET A 153 -14.02 28.79 20.01
CA MET A 153 -15.35 29.38 20.13
C MET A 153 -15.25 30.87 19.78
N PRO A 154 -16.30 31.46 19.17
CA PRO A 154 -16.38 32.90 18.92
C PRO A 154 -16.34 33.72 20.21
#